data_AF-A0A9E4RPI1-F1
#
_entry.id   AF-A0A9E4RPI1-F1
#
_cell.length_a   1.000
_cell.length_b   1.000
_cell.length_c   1.000
_cell.angle_alpha   90.00
_cell.angle_beta   90.00
_cell.angle_gamma   90.00
#
_symmetry.space_group_name_H-M   'P 1'
#
loop_
_entity.id
_entity.type
_entity.pdbx_description
1 polymer ?
#
loop_
_entity_poly.entity_id
_entity_poly.type
_entity_poly.pdbx_seq_one_letter_code
_entity_poly.pdbx_strand_id
1 'polypeptide(L)'
;MMSSQISPRLSKSRFVAGLQCVKRLYLECYQRDLADPIDPSQQAVFDSGNAVGELARQRFPGGRLIEEQYFEHSQAVESTRKILTDASVPALFEAAFTFERIRTRVDVLRRSGQEAFDLVEVKSGAKVKAEHIPDVAIQLHVLEGMGIIVRRAYLMHINTDYVYQGGPYELEQLFSLQDVTDDAQAFMSEVMPSRLVKMWEVLHGEEEPAIETGPHCMTPYQCPFYGYCHQEATEHPVEELPRVSSKVLDELKDSGIGDIRGIPSDFPGLTPTQQRVRDSVAAEQPFISSDLASRLREVRFPVSFLDFETFNPALPAYVGTRPYQVIPFQWSLHVRDSSGQLSHESFLNEDSEDPRRAFVTSLLDTVPPHGTIVVYSGYEQAIMQQLAVTLPEFAERLLALCGRTFDLLKLVRENYYHPMFHGSYSIKSVLPALVPEMGYGDLEIQHGSMAA
;
A
#
# COMPACT_ATOMS: atom_id res chain seq x y z
N MET A 1 -32.69 -29.76 6.94
CA MET A 1 -31.34 -30.32 7.12
C MET A 1 -30.45 -29.16 7.51
N MET A 2 -30.21 -28.97 8.81
CA MET A 2 -29.31 -27.92 9.28
C MET A 2 -27.89 -28.36 8.93
N SER A 3 -27.25 -27.65 8.01
CA SER A 3 -25.81 -27.75 7.77
C SER A 3 -25.14 -27.58 9.13
N SER A 4 -24.41 -28.58 9.60
CA SER A 4 -23.52 -28.43 10.74
C SER A 4 -22.46 -27.41 10.36
N GLN A 5 -22.71 -26.13 10.61
CA GLN A 5 -21.72 -25.08 10.40
C GLN A 5 -20.54 -25.41 11.30
N ILE A 6 -19.49 -25.95 10.70
CA ILE A 6 -18.19 -26.12 11.34
C ILE A 6 -17.76 -24.71 11.71
N SER A 7 -17.71 -24.37 13.01
CA SER A 7 -17.30 -23.02 13.38
C SER A 7 -15.90 -22.75 12.80
N PRO A 8 -15.72 -21.59 12.15
CA PRO A 8 -14.49 -21.26 11.46
C PRO A 8 -13.33 -21.21 12.44
N ARG A 9 -12.13 -21.53 11.93
CA ARG A 9 -10.88 -21.44 12.70
C ARG A 9 -10.25 -20.07 12.48
N LEU A 10 -9.59 -19.55 13.51
CA LEU A 10 -8.75 -18.36 13.37
C LEU A 10 -7.41 -18.74 12.72
N SER A 11 -6.89 -17.84 11.90
CA SER A 11 -5.52 -17.81 11.40
C SER A 11 -4.87 -16.50 11.84
N LYS A 12 -3.54 -16.36 11.66
CA LYS A 12 -2.83 -15.07 11.80
C LYS A 12 -3.57 -13.93 11.10
N SER A 13 -3.84 -14.11 9.79
CA SER A 13 -4.55 -13.12 8.97
C SER A 13 -5.95 -12.78 9.49
N ARG A 14 -6.74 -13.78 9.89
CA ARG A 14 -8.09 -13.59 10.44
C ARG A 14 -8.08 -12.87 11.79
N PHE A 15 -7.10 -13.20 12.65
CA PHE A 15 -6.92 -12.51 13.92
C PHE A 15 -6.66 -11.02 13.69
N VAL A 16 -5.72 -10.67 12.80
CA VAL A 16 -5.44 -9.27 12.43
C VAL A 16 -6.66 -8.60 11.79
N ALA A 17 -7.40 -9.31 10.93
CA ALA A 17 -8.65 -8.80 10.37
C ALA A 17 -9.68 -8.45 11.45
N GLY A 18 -9.82 -9.30 12.47
CA GLY A 18 -10.72 -9.06 13.60
C GLY A 18 -10.28 -7.90 14.49
N LEU A 19 -8.98 -7.64 14.62
CA LEU A 19 -8.45 -6.48 15.34
C LEU A 19 -8.82 -5.18 14.64
N GLN A 20 -8.81 -5.17 13.30
CA GLN A 20 -9.26 -4.04 12.51
C GLN A 20 -10.79 -3.89 12.58
N CYS A 21 -11.53 -4.97 12.33
CA CYS A 21 -12.99 -4.98 12.40
C CYS A 21 -13.53 -6.40 12.55
N VAL A 22 -14.36 -6.64 13.56
CA VAL A 22 -14.98 -7.96 13.76
C VAL A 22 -15.98 -8.33 12.66
N LYS A 23 -16.58 -7.34 11.98
CA LYS A 23 -17.38 -7.55 10.76
C LYS A 23 -16.51 -8.05 9.61
N ARG A 24 -15.32 -7.47 9.41
CA ARG A 24 -14.35 -7.97 8.43
C ARG A 24 -13.99 -9.44 8.72
N LEU A 25 -13.69 -9.79 9.98
CA LEU A 25 -13.42 -11.18 10.38
C LEU A 25 -14.58 -12.14 10.04
N TYR A 26 -15.81 -11.75 10.37
CA TYR A 26 -17.00 -12.54 10.06
C TYR A 26 -17.13 -12.78 8.55
N LEU A 27 -17.02 -11.72 7.74
CA LEU A 27 -17.10 -11.80 6.28
C LEU A 27 -15.98 -12.66 5.68
N GLU A 28 -14.73 -12.55 6.16
CA GLU A 28 -13.62 -13.43 5.74
C GLU A 28 -13.83 -14.93 6.08
N CYS A 29 -14.73 -15.23 7.02
CA CYS A 29 -15.03 -16.60 7.41
C CYS A 29 -16.26 -17.17 6.69
N TYR A 30 -17.30 -16.36 6.50
CA TYR A 30 -18.62 -16.83 6.07
C TYR A 30 -19.06 -16.32 4.70
N GLN A 31 -18.55 -15.17 4.25
CA GLN A 31 -19.03 -14.49 3.05
C GLN A 31 -17.87 -13.91 2.23
N ARG A 32 -16.84 -14.73 1.98
CA ARG A 32 -15.61 -14.32 1.29
C ARG A 32 -15.85 -13.77 -0.12
N ASP A 33 -16.92 -14.22 -0.77
CA ASP A 33 -17.26 -13.81 -2.14
C ASP A 33 -17.74 -12.35 -2.23
N LEU A 34 -18.01 -11.68 -1.10
CA LEU A 34 -18.34 -10.26 -1.03
C LEU A 34 -17.08 -9.36 -1.00
N ALA A 35 -15.89 -9.95 -0.98
CA ALA A 35 -14.67 -9.17 -1.01
C ALA A 35 -14.49 -8.48 -2.38
N ASP A 36 -14.03 -7.25 -2.34
CA ASP A 36 -13.61 -6.49 -3.50
C ASP A 36 -12.53 -7.27 -4.28
N PRO A 37 -12.53 -7.22 -5.62
CA PRO A 37 -11.56 -7.93 -6.43
C PRO A 37 -10.15 -7.42 -6.14
N ILE A 38 -9.19 -8.35 -6.08
CA ILE A 38 -7.76 -8.02 -5.98
C ILE A 38 -7.33 -7.45 -7.33
N ASP A 39 -6.96 -6.18 -7.36
CA ASP A 39 -6.41 -5.58 -8.57
C ASP A 39 -4.94 -6.04 -8.79
N PRO A 40 -4.41 -5.92 -10.02
CA PRO A 40 -3.07 -6.41 -10.32
C PRO A 40 -1.95 -5.67 -9.57
N SER A 41 -2.15 -4.42 -9.14
CA SER A 41 -1.18 -3.70 -8.30
C SER A 41 -1.11 -4.31 -6.89
N GLN A 42 -2.25 -4.69 -6.33
CA GLN A 42 -2.32 -5.40 -5.06
C GLN A 42 -1.70 -6.80 -5.17
N GLN A 43 -1.94 -7.51 -6.28
CA GLN A 43 -1.30 -8.79 -6.55
C GLN A 43 0.23 -8.68 -6.61
N ALA A 44 0.77 -7.66 -7.29
CA ALA A 44 2.21 -7.41 -7.35
C ALA A 44 2.84 -7.18 -5.96
N VAL A 45 2.12 -6.52 -5.04
CA VAL A 45 2.56 -6.37 -3.64
C VAL A 45 2.64 -7.72 -2.93
N PHE A 46 1.67 -8.62 -3.15
CA PHE A 46 1.71 -9.97 -2.58
C PHE A 46 2.86 -10.81 -3.16
N ASP A 47 3.07 -10.74 -4.46
CA ASP A 47 4.15 -11.47 -5.13
C ASP A 47 5.53 -10.98 -4.66
N SER A 48 5.70 -9.67 -4.51
CA SER A 48 6.90 -9.09 -3.90
C SER A 48 7.08 -9.54 -2.45
N GLY A 49 6.01 -9.62 -1.66
CA GLY A 49 6.03 -10.15 -0.30
C GLY A 49 6.52 -11.60 -0.24
N ASN A 50 6.00 -12.45 -1.13
CA ASN A 50 6.38 -13.86 -1.23
C ASN A 50 7.86 -14.01 -1.61
N ALA A 51 8.33 -13.27 -2.62
CA ALA A 51 9.73 -13.29 -3.03
C ALA A 51 10.69 -12.87 -1.89
N VAL A 52 10.31 -11.85 -1.11
CA VAL A 52 11.09 -11.45 0.08
C VAL A 52 11.08 -12.54 1.15
N GLY A 53 9.93 -13.17 1.40
CA GLY A 53 9.81 -14.29 2.34
C GLY A 53 10.68 -15.47 1.96
N GLU A 54 10.70 -15.84 0.67
CA GLU A 54 11.56 -16.90 0.13
C GLU A 54 13.05 -16.57 0.29
N LEU A 55 13.45 -15.33 -0.01
CA LEU A 55 14.83 -14.88 0.15
C LEU A 55 15.26 -14.85 1.63
N ALA A 56 14.38 -14.43 2.53
CA ALA A 56 14.66 -14.37 3.97
C ALA A 56 15.03 -15.73 4.56
N ARG A 57 14.48 -16.83 4.04
CA ARG A 57 14.83 -18.20 4.45
C ARG A 57 16.32 -18.50 4.24
N GLN A 58 16.92 -17.94 3.19
CA GLN A 58 18.33 -18.16 2.86
C GLN A 58 19.29 -17.58 3.92
N ARG A 59 18.84 -16.65 4.77
CA ARG A 59 19.60 -16.15 5.93
C ARG A 59 19.82 -17.21 7.01
N PHE A 60 19.09 -18.33 6.95
CA PHE A 60 19.18 -19.42 7.90
C PHE A 60 19.61 -20.72 7.20
N PRO A 61 20.90 -20.83 6.82
CA PRO A 61 21.39 -21.97 6.06
C PRO A 61 21.16 -23.30 6.78
N GLY A 62 20.79 -24.33 6.01
CA GLY A 62 20.43 -25.65 6.53
C GLY A 62 19.01 -25.76 7.09
N GLY A 63 18.24 -24.66 7.11
CA GLY A 63 16.83 -24.70 7.49
C GLY A 63 15.96 -25.53 6.54
N ARG A 64 14.81 -25.99 7.03
CA ARG A 64 13.90 -26.88 6.29
C ARG A 64 12.51 -26.27 6.14
N LEU A 65 12.04 -26.19 4.90
CA LEU A 65 10.70 -25.73 4.56
C LEU A 65 9.66 -26.83 4.80
N ILE A 66 8.51 -26.43 5.34
CA ILE A 66 7.28 -27.23 5.36
C ILE A 66 6.52 -26.94 4.06
N GLU A 67 6.59 -27.87 3.11
CA GLU A 67 6.21 -27.67 1.70
C GLU A 67 4.69 -27.80 1.45
N GLU A 68 3.93 -28.36 2.39
CA GLU A 68 2.50 -28.59 2.23
C GLU A 68 1.73 -27.31 1.94
N GLN A 69 0.71 -27.39 1.08
CA GLN A 69 -0.06 -26.22 0.67
C GLN A 69 -0.89 -25.67 1.84
N TYR A 70 -1.29 -24.39 1.79
CA TYR A 70 -1.96 -23.73 2.91
C TYR A 70 -3.25 -24.45 3.38
N PHE A 71 -4.01 -25.05 2.45
CA PHE A 71 -5.22 -25.81 2.80
C PHE A 71 -4.93 -27.18 3.45
N GLU A 72 -3.70 -27.67 3.37
CA GLU A 72 -3.24 -28.95 3.94
C GLU A 72 -2.68 -28.79 5.37
N HIS A 73 -3.19 -27.81 6.12
CA HIS A 73 -2.65 -27.43 7.45
C HIS A 73 -2.43 -28.61 8.41
N SER A 74 -3.33 -29.59 8.45
CA SER A 74 -3.18 -30.75 9.32
C SER A 74 -1.95 -31.61 8.97
N GLN A 75 -1.65 -31.75 7.67
CA GLN A 75 -0.46 -32.47 7.19
C GLN A 75 0.81 -31.68 7.53
N ALA A 76 0.80 -30.37 7.28
CA ALA A 76 1.89 -29.46 7.63
C ALA A 76 2.25 -29.52 9.13
N VAL A 77 1.24 -29.60 10.03
CA VAL A 77 1.44 -29.76 11.48
C VAL A 77 2.15 -31.07 11.80
N GLU A 78 1.81 -32.15 11.10
CA GLU A 78 2.46 -33.44 11.33
C GLU A 78 3.91 -33.46 10.83
N SER A 79 4.17 -32.90 9.65
CA SER A 79 5.53 -32.73 9.12
C SER A 79 6.38 -31.85 10.01
N THR A 80 5.81 -30.75 10.51
CA THR A 80 6.46 -29.87 11.50
C THR A 80 6.86 -30.66 12.74
N ARG A 81 5.96 -31.46 13.31
CA ARG A 81 6.27 -32.30 14.50
C ARG A 81 7.42 -33.28 14.24
N LYS A 82 7.45 -33.92 13.08
CA LYS A 82 8.53 -34.86 12.70
C LYS A 82 9.88 -34.16 12.61
N ILE A 83 9.93 -32.94 12.06
CA ILE A 83 11.18 -32.18 11.91
C ILE A 83 11.62 -31.58 13.24
N LEU A 84 10.69 -31.18 14.12
CA LEU A 84 11.01 -30.68 15.46
C LEU A 84 11.78 -31.69 16.32
N THR A 85 11.64 -33.00 16.09
CA THR A 85 12.43 -34.01 16.82
C THR A 85 13.86 -34.18 16.27
N ASP A 86 14.15 -33.64 15.09
CA ASP A 86 15.49 -33.65 14.51
C ASP A 86 16.27 -32.40 14.94
N ALA A 87 17.14 -32.57 15.94
CA ALA A 87 17.98 -31.49 16.47
C ALA A 87 19.04 -30.99 15.48
N SER A 88 19.31 -31.72 14.38
CA SER A 88 20.27 -31.29 13.36
C SER A 88 19.73 -30.18 12.46
N VAL A 89 18.40 -30.00 12.40
CA VAL A 89 17.76 -28.95 11.61
C VAL A 89 17.78 -27.62 12.37
N PRO A 90 18.55 -26.61 11.93
CA PRO A 90 18.77 -25.37 12.68
C PRO A 90 17.59 -24.39 12.61
N ALA A 91 16.72 -24.50 11.59
CA ALA A 91 15.55 -23.66 11.43
C ALA A 91 14.46 -24.40 10.65
N LEU A 92 13.19 -24.10 10.97
CA LEU A 92 12.04 -24.55 10.20
C LEU A 92 11.39 -23.32 9.55
N PHE A 93 11.02 -23.44 8.29
CA PHE A 93 10.29 -22.39 7.55
C PHE A 93 8.85 -22.82 7.33
N GLU A 94 7.91 -21.88 7.46
CA GLU A 94 6.47 -22.13 7.36
C GLU A 94 5.96 -23.20 8.33
N ALA A 95 6.62 -23.36 9.49
CA ALA A 95 6.29 -24.39 10.45
C ALA A 95 4.88 -24.20 11.00
N ALA A 96 4.07 -25.26 10.93
CA ALA A 96 2.63 -25.20 11.16
C ALA A 96 2.27 -25.68 12.57
N PHE A 97 1.45 -24.90 13.27
CA PHE A 97 0.99 -25.19 14.62
C PHE A 97 -0.52 -24.95 14.75
N THR A 98 -1.15 -25.58 15.74
CA THR A 98 -2.55 -25.35 16.10
C THR A 98 -2.72 -25.41 17.61
N PHE A 99 -3.26 -24.36 18.20
CA PHE A 99 -3.62 -24.27 19.61
C PHE A 99 -4.97 -23.58 19.74
N GLU A 100 -5.87 -24.08 20.59
CA GLU A 100 -7.21 -23.48 20.81
C GLU A 100 -7.98 -23.10 19.52
N ARG A 101 -7.93 -23.98 18.50
CA ARG A 101 -8.54 -23.76 17.16
C ARG A 101 -7.93 -22.59 16.36
N ILE A 102 -6.86 -21.97 16.84
CA ILE A 102 -6.06 -20.98 16.12
C ILE A 102 -4.97 -21.73 15.35
N ARG A 103 -4.89 -21.51 14.05
CA ARG A 103 -3.87 -22.07 13.15
C ARG A 103 -2.82 -21.01 12.85
N THR A 104 -1.55 -21.38 12.91
CA THR A 104 -0.48 -20.51 12.42
C THR A 104 0.55 -21.29 11.61
N ARG A 105 1.16 -20.60 10.65
CA ARG A 105 2.42 -20.96 10.03
C ARG A 105 3.40 -19.85 10.33
N VAL A 106 4.53 -20.21 10.92
CA VAL A 106 5.55 -19.26 11.32
C VAL A 106 6.60 -19.16 10.23
N ASP A 107 6.96 -17.95 9.82
CA ASP A 107 7.83 -17.74 8.66
C ASP A 107 9.19 -18.40 8.89
N VAL A 108 9.81 -18.15 10.06
CA VAL A 108 11.02 -18.85 10.51
C VAL A 108 10.94 -19.17 12.00
N LEU A 109 11.15 -20.44 12.35
CA LEU A 109 11.38 -20.90 13.71
C LEU A 109 12.81 -21.44 13.83
N ARG A 110 13.71 -20.61 14.37
CA ARG A 110 15.14 -20.92 14.47
C ARG A 110 15.46 -21.55 15.81
N ARG A 111 16.22 -22.65 15.84
CA ARG A 111 16.73 -23.20 17.11
C ARG A 111 17.72 -22.25 17.76
N SER A 112 17.56 -22.04 19.05
CA SER A 112 18.47 -21.28 19.89
C SER A 112 18.82 -22.11 21.14
N GLY A 113 19.88 -22.91 21.03
CA GLY A 113 20.25 -23.88 22.08
C GLY A 113 19.54 -25.22 21.88
N GLN A 114 19.47 -26.03 22.93
CA GLN A 114 18.96 -27.41 22.83
C GLN A 114 17.42 -27.48 22.84
N GLU A 115 16.74 -26.59 23.58
CA GLU A 115 15.29 -26.71 23.83
C GLU A 115 14.49 -25.43 23.53
N ALA A 116 15.16 -24.35 23.12
CA ALA A 116 14.51 -23.07 22.87
C ALA A 116 14.61 -22.66 21.41
N PHE A 117 13.69 -21.81 20.98
CA PHE A 117 13.60 -21.27 19.63
C PHE A 117 13.56 -19.74 19.65
N ASP A 118 14.05 -19.13 18.58
CA ASP A 118 13.73 -17.76 18.23
C ASP A 118 12.67 -17.77 17.12
N LEU A 119 11.60 -17.02 17.31
CA LEU A 119 10.57 -16.78 16.30
C LEU A 119 10.99 -15.59 15.43
N VAL A 120 10.88 -15.70 14.11
CA VAL A 120 11.09 -14.57 13.21
C VAL A 120 9.94 -14.47 12.22
N GLU A 121 9.22 -13.36 12.28
CA GLU A 121 8.19 -12.96 11.31
C GLU A 121 8.83 -12.03 10.27
N VAL A 122 8.67 -12.34 8.99
CA VAL A 122 9.28 -11.61 7.87
C VAL A 122 8.27 -10.61 7.31
N LYS A 123 8.69 -9.35 7.18
CA LYS A 123 7.93 -8.29 6.53
C LYS A 123 8.74 -7.75 5.34
N SER A 124 8.08 -7.58 4.20
CA SER A 124 8.70 -6.94 3.05
C SER A 124 9.05 -5.48 3.31
N GLY A 125 8.25 -4.77 4.10
CA GLY A 125 8.41 -3.33 4.34
C GLY A 125 9.79 -2.90 4.89
N ALA A 126 10.09 -1.61 4.74
CA ALA A 126 11.34 -0.99 5.19
C ALA A 126 11.46 -0.81 6.72
N LYS A 127 10.34 -0.86 7.44
CA LYS A 127 10.28 -0.58 8.87
C LYS A 127 9.26 -1.47 9.55
N VAL A 128 9.54 -1.81 10.81
CA VAL A 128 8.54 -2.35 11.73
C VAL A 128 7.53 -1.27 12.08
N LYS A 129 6.26 -1.65 12.14
CA LYS A 129 5.17 -0.80 12.59
C LYS A 129 4.42 -1.48 13.73
N ALA A 130 3.72 -0.69 14.55
CA ALA A 130 3.01 -1.21 15.72
C ALA A 130 1.94 -2.23 15.34
N GLU A 131 1.31 -2.09 14.16
CA GLU A 131 0.34 -3.07 13.64
C GLU A 131 0.93 -4.44 13.30
N HIS A 132 2.26 -4.62 13.31
CA HIS A 132 2.92 -5.93 13.12
C HIS A 132 3.08 -6.71 14.44
N ILE A 133 3.01 -6.05 15.60
CA ILE A 133 3.15 -6.73 16.90
C ILE A 133 2.08 -7.83 17.10
N PRO A 134 0.79 -7.61 16.74
CA PRO A 134 -0.22 -8.65 16.86
C PRO A 134 0.05 -9.91 16.02
N ASP A 135 0.73 -9.80 14.87
CA ASP A 135 1.13 -10.96 14.06
C ASP A 135 2.07 -11.89 14.83
N VAL A 136 3.03 -11.32 15.54
CA VAL A 136 4.01 -12.06 16.34
C VAL A 136 3.37 -12.59 17.61
N ALA A 137 2.55 -11.78 18.27
CA ALA A 137 1.88 -12.15 19.51
C ALA A 137 0.99 -13.39 19.33
N ILE A 138 0.17 -13.45 18.27
CA ILE A 138 -0.72 -14.61 18.04
C ILE A 138 0.08 -15.89 17.75
N GLN A 139 1.26 -15.76 17.13
CA GLN A 139 2.18 -16.88 16.92
C GLN A 139 2.79 -17.35 18.23
N LEU A 140 3.26 -16.44 19.10
CA LEU A 140 3.74 -16.77 20.43
C LEU A 140 2.67 -17.50 21.24
N HIS A 141 1.43 -17.00 21.25
CA HIS A 141 0.32 -17.64 21.94
C HIS A 141 0.13 -19.10 21.52
N VAL A 142 0.18 -19.37 20.21
CA VAL A 142 0.04 -20.74 19.68
C VAL A 142 1.26 -21.62 20.00
N LEU A 143 2.48 -21.08 19.88
CA LEU A 143 3.71 -21.82 20.16
C LEU A 143 3.86 -22.17 21.64
N GLU A 144 3.71 -21.18 22.52
CA GLU A 144 3.81 -21.35 23.97
C GLU A 144 2.68 -22.22 24.51
N GLY A 145 1.45 -22.07 23.98
CA GLY A 145 0.33 -22.96 24.29
C GLY A 145 0.57 -24.42 23.90
N MET A 146 1.47 -24.67 22.94
CA MET A 146 1.94 -26.02 22.58
C MET A 146 3.18 -26.47 23.35
N GLY A 147 3.65 -25.69 24.32
CA GLY A 147 4.84 -25.98 25.11
C GLY A 147 6.16 -25.73 24.36
N ILE A 148 6.14 -25.03 23.23
CA ILE A 148 7.36 -24.61 22.54
C ILE A 148 7.94 -23.40 23.28
N ILE A 149 9.19 -23.52 23.73
CA ILE A 149 9.88 -22.44 24.45
C ILE A 149 10.43 -21.45 23.41
N VAL A 150 9.84 -20.26 23.34
CA VAL A 150 10.34 -19.16 22.51
C VAL A 150 11.15 -18.21 23.38
N ARG A 151 12.45 -18.09 23.09
CA ARG A 151 13.39 -17.22 23.82
C ARG A 151 13.27 -15.76 23.38
N ARG A 152 13.19 -15.55 22.07
CA ARG A 152 13.10 -14.23 21.45
C ARG A 152 12.16 -14.27 20.26
N ALA A 153 11.48 -13.16 20.02
CA ALA A 153 10.66 -12.95 18.84
C ALA A 153 11.16 -11.72 18.08
N TYR A 154 11.36 -11.87 16.77
CA TYR A 154 11.89 -10.84 15.91
C TYR A 154 10.93 -10.52 14.76
N LEU A 155 10.87 -9.26 14.39
CA LEU A 155 10.42 -8.84 13.07
C LEU A 155 11.63 -8.64 12.17
N MET A 156 11.73 -9.45 11.11
CA MET A 156 12.69 -9.24 10.03
C MET A 156 12.10 -8.26 9.03
N HIS A 157 12.86 -7.25 8.63
CA HIS A 157 12.43 -6.27 7.64
C HIS A 157 13.60 -5.90 6.71
N ILE A 158 13.28 -5.30 5.56
CA ILE A 158 14.32 -4.88 4.61
C ILE A 158 15.05 -3.64 5.14
N ASN A 159 16.38 -3.68 5.09
CA ASN A 159 17.25 -2.57 5.39
C ASN A 159 17.38 -1.67 4.15
N THR A 160 16.73 -0.50 4.18
CA THR A 160 16.79 0.44 3.05
C THR A 160 18.17 1.03 2.82
N ASP A 161 19.12 0.92 3.76
CA ASP A 161 20.51 1.37 3.59
C ASP A 161 21.39 0.40 2.79
N TYR A 162 20.89 -0.81 2.51
CA TYR A 162 21.60 -1.77 1.68
C TYR A 162 21.79 -1.26 0.25
N VAL A 163 23.03 -1.27 -0.25
CA VAL A 163 23.38 -0.92 -1.64
C VAL A 163 23.83 -2.17 -2.37
N TYR A 164 23.14 -2.53 -3.44
CA TYR A 164 23.43 -3.74 -4.21
C TYR A 164 24.75 -3.61 -4.98
N GLN A 165 25.66 -4.56 -4.79
CA GLN A 165 26.99 -4.57 -5.43
C GLN A 165 27.07 -5.44 -6.69
N GLY A 166 25.96 -6.10 -7.08
CA GLY A 166 25.94 -7.13 -8.12
C GLY A 166 26.18 -8.54 -7.56
N GLY A 167 25.70 -9.57 -8.27
CA GLY A 167 25.78 -10.97 -7.81
C GLY A 167 24.69 -11.34 -6.79
N PRO A 168 24.90 -12.36 -5.93
CA PRO A 168 23.97 -12.71 -4.85
C PRO A 168 23.80 -11.57 -3.83
N TYR A 169 22.66 -11.53 -3.14
CA TYR A 169 22.43 -10.56 -2.06
C TYR A 169 23.21 -10.92 -0.79
N GLU A 170 23.81 -9.92 -0.15
CA GLU A 170 24.41 -10.06 1.18
C GLU A 170 23.30 -9.99 2.25
N LEU A 171 22.73 -11.14 2.60
CA LEU A 171 21.48 -11.25 3.36
C LEU A 171 21.56 -10.64 4.76
N GLU A 172 22.73 -10.70 5.41
CA GLU A 172 22.99 -10.10 6.71
C GLU A 172 22.90 -8.57 6.68
N GLN A 173 23.18 -7.96 5.53
CA GLN A 173 23.10 -6.51 5.33
C GLN A 173 21.73 -6.10 4.76
N LEU A 174 21.15 -6.91 3.89
CA LEU A 174 19.85 -6.68 3.27
C LEU A 174 18.71 -6.72 4.29
N PHE A 175 18.80 -7.60 5.30
CA PHE A 175 17.74 -7.77 6.29
C PHE A 175 18.16 -7.29 7.69
N SER A 176 17.30 -6.49 8.31
CA SER A 176 17.39 -6.11 9.72
C SER A 176 16.48 -6.99 10.57
N LEU A 177 16.90 -7.28 11.81
CA LEU A 177 16.09 -7.99 12.81
C LEU A 177 15.82 -7.03 13.96
N GLN A 178 14.56 -6.75 14.22
CA GLN A 178 14.14 -6.00 15.40
C GLN A 178 13.55 -6.96 16.42
N ASP A 179 14.14 -6.98 17.62
CA ASP A 179 13.59 -7.72 18.76
C ASP A 179 12.30 -7.05 19.21
N VAL A 180 11.20 -7.80 19.22
CA VAL A 180 9.87 -7.36 19.63
C VAL A 180 9.28 -8.29 20.70
N THR A 181 10.15 -9.03 21.40
CA THR A 181 9.75 -10.04 22.39
C THR A 181 8.84 -9.43 23.45
N ASP A 182 9.27 -8.33 24.08
CA ASP A 182 8.55 -7.71 25.19
C ASP A 182 7.20 -7.13 24.73
N ASP A 183 7.18 -6.43 23.59
CA ASP A 183 5.96 -5.85 23.00
C ASP A 183 4.93 -6.95 22.63
N ALA A 184 5.40 -8.04 22.03
CA ALA A 184 4.55 -9.16 21.64
C ALA A 184 4.00 -9.91 22.87
N GLN A 185 4.82 -10.11 23.91
CA GLN A 185 4.38 -10.71 25.17
C GLN A 185 3.38 -9.83 25.92
N ALA A 186 3.60 -8.52 25.97
CA ALA A 186 2.66 -7.56 26.55
C ALA A 186 1.32 -7.61 25.80
N PHE A 187 1.33 -7.56 24.46
CA PHE A 187 0.11 -7.66 23.68
C PHE A 187 -0.62 -8.99 23.88
N MET A 188 0.11 -10.10 23.91
CA MET A 188 -0.42 -11.45 24.12
C MET A 188 -1.09 -11.61 25.49
N SER A 189 -0.52 -11.04 26.55
CA SER A 189 -1.02 -11.19 27.92
C SER A 189 -2.10 -10.18 28.28
N GLU A 190 -1.97 -8.92 27.85
CA GLU A 190 -2.82 -7.82 28.29
C GLU A 190 -3.99 -7.54 27.35
N VAL A 191 -3.77 -7.63 26.03
CA VAL A 191 -4.75 -7.18 25.02
C VAL A 191 -5.49 -8.35 24.40
N MET A 192 -4.74 -9.34 23.93
CA MET A 192 -5.24 -10.45 23.12
C MET A 192 -6.40 -11.24 23.74
N PRO A 193 -6.43 -11.57 25.05
CA PRO A 193 -7.49 -12.41 25.60
C PRO A 193 -8.88 -11.79 25.41
N SER A 194 -9.02 -10.49 25.69
CA SER A 194 -10.29 -9.76 25.49
C SER A 194 -10.70 -9.70 24.02
N ARG A 195 -9.73 -9.59 23.11
CA ARG A 195 -9.97 -9.55 21.66
C ARG A 195 -10.42 -10.90 21.15
N LEU A 196 -9.77 -11.99 21.57
CA LEU A 196 -10.14 -13.35 21.20
C LEU A 196 -11.55 -13.70 21.67
N VAL A 197 -11.94 -13.34 22.90
CA VAL A 197 -13.31 -13.54 23.39
C VAL A 197 -14.32 -12.89 22.42
N LYS A 198 -14.15 -11.61 22.10
CA LYS A 198 -15.05 -10.89 21.19
C LYS A 198 -15.07 -11.47 19.78
N MET A 199 -13.91 -11.90 19.27
CA MET A 199 -13.81 -12.57 17.97
C MET A 199 -14.55 -13.90 17.96
N TRP A 200 -14.38 -14.71 19.00
CA TRP A 200 -15.07 -15.98 19.12
C TRP A 200 -16.57 -15.80 19.29
N GLU A 201 -17.04 -14.83 20.07
CA GLU A 201 -18.47 -14.49 20.16
C GLU A 201 -19.07 -14.21 18.77
N VAL A 202 -18.40 -13.37 17.98
CA VAL A 202 -18.81 -13.06 16.60
C VAL A 202 -18.77 -14.29 15.70
N LEU A 203 -17.73 -15.11 15.79
CA LEU A 203 -17.61 -16.31 14.96
C LEU A 203 -18.57 -17.44 15.36
N HIS A 204 -19.10 -17.45 16.58
CA HIS A 204 -20.14 -18.39 17.00
C HIS A 204 -21.56 -17.84 16.78
N GLY A 205 -21.70 -16.54 16.48
CA GLY A 205 -22.96 -15.93 16.08
C GLY A 205 -23.39 -16.37 14.69
N GLU A 206 -24.71 -16.42 14.48
CA GLU A 206 -25.30 -16.73 13.17
C GLU A 206 -25.39 -15.50 12.27
N GLU A 207 -25.42 -14.30 12.86
CA GLU A 207 -25.66 -13.04 12.15
C GLU A 207 -24.37 -12.24 11.92
N GLU A 208 -24.34 -11.52 10.80
CA GLU A 208 -23.31 -10.52 10.51
C GLU A 208 -23.34 -9.41 11.59
N PRO A 209 -22.21 -9.06 12.21
CA PRO A 209 -22.22 -8.04 13.25
C PRO A 209 -22.47 -6.65 12.65
N ALA A 210 -23.42 -5.92 13.24
CA ALA A 210 -23.75 -4.55 12.88
C ALA A 210 -22.63 -3.58 13.32
N ILE A 211 -21.73 -3.27 12.39
CA ILE A 211 -20.65 -2.29 12.56
C ILE A 211 -20.82 -1.23 11.46
N GLU A 212 -21.01 0.03 11.86
CA GLU A 212 -21.06 1.18 10.95
C GLU A 212 -19.71 1.39 10.25
N THR A 213 -19.72 1.99 9.06
CA THR A 213 -18.50 2.35 8.33
C THR A 213 -17.75 3.50 9.01
N GLY A 214 -16.43 3.55 8.80
CA GLY A 214 -15.61 4.61 9.39
C GLY A 214 -14.11 4.45 9.11
N PRO A 215 -13.24 5.17 9.84
CA PRO A 215 -11.79 5.19 9.58
C PRO A 215 -11.12 3.81 9.62
N HIS A 216 -11.67 2.86 10.38
CA HIS A 216 -11.19 1.48 10.46
C HIS A 216 -11.36 0.71 9.14
N CYS A 217 -12.19 1.19 8.20
CA CYS A 217 -12.30 0.61 6.87
C CYS A 217 -11.05 0.87 6.01
N MET A 218 -10.21 1.85 6.38
CA MET A 218 -8.99 2.21 5.66
C MET A 218 -7.70 2.04 6.48
N THR A 219 -7.81 1.85 7.80
CA THR A 219 -6.68 1.80 8.73
C THR A 219 -6.67 0.47 9.49
N PRO A 220 -5.53 -0.24 9.61
CA PRO A 220 -4.21 0.07 9.05
C PRO A 220 -4.08 -0.18 7.55
N TYR A 221 -5.02 -0.94 6.96
CA TYR A 221 -5.09 -1.23 5.53
C TYR A 221 -6.53 -1.05 5.05
N GLN A 222 -6.71 -0.81 3.75
CA GLN A 222 -8.03 -0.85 3.14
C GLN A 222 -8.69 -2.21 3.37
N CYS A 223 -9.91 -2.18 3.89
CA CYS A 223 -10.71 -3.38 4.13
C CYS A 223 -11.07 -4.03 2.79
N PRO A 224 -10.88 -5.34 2.62
CA PRO A 224 -11.31 -6.05 1.42
C PRO A 224 -12.82 -6.05 1.17
N PHE A 225 -13.64 -5.58 2.12
CA PHE A 225 -15.10 -5.48 1.97
C PHE A 225 -15.55 -4.02 1.94
N TYR A 226 -14.68 -3.12 1.44
CA TYR A 226 -14.98 -1.69 1.39
C TYR A 226 -16.20 -1.46 0.49
N GLY A 227 -16.21 -2.04 -0.71
CA GLY A 227 -17.31 -1.93 -1.65
C GLY A 227 -18.64 -2.45 -1.08
N TYR A 228 -18.62 -3.61 -0.40
CA TYR A 228 -19.81 -4.16 0.27
C TYR A 228 -20.35 -3.27 1.39
N CYS A 229 -19.48 -2.78 2.27
CA CYS A 229 -19.92 -1.97 3.42
C CYS A 229 -20.35 -0.54 3.05
N HIS A 230 -19.92 -0.01 1.89
CA HIS A 230 -20.19 1.38 1.47
C HIS A 230 -21.23 1.50 0.33
N GLN A 231 -22.05 0.47 0.08
CA GLN A 231 -23.05 0.48 -1.00
C GLN A 231 -24.14 1.55 -0.83
N GLU A 232 -24.39 2.03 0.39
CA GLU A 232 -25.44 3.02 0.72
C GLU A 232 -24.88 4.44 0.96
N ALA A 233 -23.66 4.74 0.45
CA ALA A 233 -23.12 6.08 0.58
C ALA A 233 -24.00 7.12 -0.15
N THR A 234 -24.14 8.30 0.46
CA THR A 234 -24.74 9.46 -0.21
C THR A 234 -23.90 9.87 -1.42
N GLU A 235 -24.42 10.72 -2.31
CA GLU A 235 -23.68 11.14 -3.51
C GLU A 235 -22.42 11.96 -3.17
N HIS A 236 -22.46 12.71 -2.06
CA HIS A 236 -21.34 13.48 -1.53
C HIS A 236 -21.20 13.24 -0.03
N PRO A 237 -20.68 12.09 0.42
CA PRO A 237 -20.56 11.77 1.83
C PRO A 237 -19.59 12.74 2.52
N VAL A 238 -19.86 13.07 3.78
CA VAL A 238 -19.07 14.05 4.54
C VAL A 238 -17.60 13.62 4.71
N GLU A 239 -17.31 12.34 4.59
CA GLU A 239 -15.97 11.75 4.53
C GLU A 239 -15.14 12.22 3.33
N GLU A 240 -15.76 12.71 2.24
CA GLU A 240 -15.06 13.30 1.09
C GLU A 240 -14.51 14.70 1.37
N LEU A 241 -14.84 15.33 2.51
CA LEU A 241 -14.25 16.62 2.85
C LEU A 241 -12.72 16.50 2.97
N PRO A 242 -11.95 17.34 2.25
CA PRO A 242 -10.49 17.20 2.21
C PRO A 242 -9.87 17.29 3.60
N ARG A 243 -9.15 16.23 4.00
CA ARG A 243 -8.44 16.15 5.31
C ARG A 243 -9.36 16.49 6.49
N VAL A 244 -10.63 16.09 6.43
CA VAL A 244 -11.56 16.28 7.53
C VAL A 244 -11.09 15.53 8.78
N SER A 245 -11.14 16.19 9.92
CA SER A 245 -10.78 15.57 11.19
C SER A 245 -11.90 14.68 11.71
N SER A 246 -11.57 13.65 12.49
CA SER A 246 -12.58 12.81 13.14
C SER A 246 -13.57 13.63 13.95
N LYS A 247 -13.07 14.65 14.67
CA LYS A 247 -13.91 15.57 15.45
C LYS A 247 -15.00 16.24 14.61
N VAL A 248 -14.66 16.76 13.43
CA VAL A 248 -15.63 17.42 12.54
C VAL A 248 -16.61 16.40 11.96
N LEU A 249 -16.15 15.20 11.62
CA LEU A 249 -17.04 14.12 11.18
C LEU A 249 -18.03 13.72 12.27
N ASP A 250 -17.58 13.59 13.51
CA ASP A 250 -18.42 13.26 14.65
C ASP A 250 -19.47 14.36 14.89
N GLU A 251 -19.08 15.63 14.85
CA GLU A 251 -20.00 16.78 14.97
C GLU A 251 -21.06 16.82 13.86
N LEU A 252 -20.68 16.48 12.61
CA LEU A 252 -21.61 16.37 11.48
C LEU A 252 -22.58 15.20 11.67
N LYS A 253 -22.07 14.04 12.09
CA LYS A 253 -22.88 12.84 12.37
C LYS A 253 -23.85 13.06 13.53
N ASP A 254 -23.40 13.66 14.62
CA ASP A 254 -24.24 14.03 15.78
C ASP A 254 -25.34 15.03 15.38
N SER A 255 -25.08 15.84 14.35
CA SER A 255 -26.04 16.78 13.76
C SER A 255 -26.95 16.13 12.70
N GLY A 256 -26.80 14.83 12.42
CA GLY A 256 -27.56 14.11 11.41
C GLY A 256 -27.19 14.45 9.96
N ILE A 257 -26.01 15.05 9.74
CA ILE A 257 -25.53 15.48 8.42
C ILE A 257 -24.59 14.41 7.85
N GLY A 258 -25.11 13.61 6.93
CA GLY A 258 -24.34 12.58 6.21
C GLY A 258 -23.93 12.95 4.77
N ASP A 259 -24.33 14.13 4.27
CA ASP A 259 -24.03 14.60 2.92
C ASP A 259 -23.51 16.05 2.96
N ILE A 260 -22.46 16.35 2.18
CA ILE A 260 -21.80 17.67 2.11
C ILE A 260 -22.80 18.77 1.74
N ARG A 261 -23.80 18.48 0.90
CA ARG A 261 -24.86 19.43 0.51
C ARG A 261 -25.70 19.88 1.72
N GLY A 262 -25.81 19.02 2.74
CA GLY A 262 -26.55 19.30 3.97
C GLY A 262 -25.79 20.16 4.99
N ILE A 263 -24.50 20.44 4.77
CA ILE A 263 -23.69 21.23 5.71
C ILE A 263 -24.11 22.71 5.62
N PRO A 264 -24.48 23.39 6.72
CA PRO A 264 -24.76 24.82 6.73
C PRO A 264 -23.55 25.67 6.28
N SER A 265 -23.80 26.81 5.63
CA SER A 265 -22.72 27.69 5.14
C SER A 265 -21.86 28.29 6.25
N ASP A 266 -22.40 28.39 7.45
CA ASP A 266 -21.78 28.93 8.67
C ASP A 266 -21.33 27.84 9.65
N PHE A 267 -21.27 26.57 9.21
CA PHE A 267 -20.86 25.46 10.05
C PHE A 267 -19.43 25.69 10.61
N PRO A 268 -19.25 25.67 11.94
CA PRO A 268 -17.97 25.98 12.55
C PRO A 268 -16.95 24.86 12.29
N GLY A 269 -15.67 25.21 12.20
CA GLY A 269 -14.58 24.23 12.15
C GLY A 269 -14.18 23.74 10.75
N LEU A 270 -14.87 24.17 9.68
CA LEU A 270 -14.40 23.94 8.32
C LEU A 270 -13.20 24.84 7.99
N THR A 271 -12.17 24.24 7.39
CA THR A 271 -11.06 24.99 6.79
C THR A 271 -11.51 25.73 5.52
N PRO A 272 -10.77 26.74 5.03
CA PRO A 272 -11.11 27.41 3.77
C PRO A 272 -11.24 26.46 2.57
N THR A 273 -10.43 25.40 2.53
CA THR A 273 -10.52 24.38 1.48
C THR A 273 -11.80 23.54 1.62
N GLN A 274 -12.18 23.15 2.83
CA GLN A 274 -13.43 22.40 3.07
C GLN A 274 -14.66 23.27 2.79
N GLN A 275 -14.62 24.54 3.18
CA GLN A 275 -15.67 25.50 2.86
C GLN A 275 -15.84 25.64 1.34
N ARG A 276 -14.74 25.75 0.58
CA ARG A 276 -14.77 25.77 -0.89
C ARG A 276 -15.44 24.53 -1.47
N VAL A 277 -15.07 23.33 -0.99
CA VAL A 277 -15.68 22.07 -1.42
C VAL A 277 -17.18 22.07 -1.14
N ARG A 278 -17.55 22.40 0.10
CA ARG A 278 -18.94 22.50 0.53
C ARG A 278 -19.73 23.46 -0.35
N ASP A 279 -19.21 24.67 -0.59
CA ASP A 279 -19.93 25.70 -1.35
C ASP A 279 -20.07 25.31 -2.82
N SER A 280 -19.04 24.71 -3.41
CA SER A 280 -19.08 24.21 -4.79
C SER A 280 -20.09 23.07 -4.95
N VAL A 281 -20.06 22.08 -4.05
CA VAL A 281 -20.97 20.92 -4.05
C VAL A 281 -22.41 21.35 -3.79
N ALA A 282 -22.65 22.18 -2.76
CA ALA A 282 -23.99 22.65 -2.42
C ALA A 282 -24.62 23.56 -3.49
N ALA A 283 -23.80 24.30 -4.25
CA ALA A 283 -24.25 25.14 -5.35
C ALA A 283 -24.31 24.40 -6.70
N GLU A 284 -23.77 23.18 -6.79
CA GLU A 284 -23.55 22.46 -8.06
C GLU A 284 -22.81 23.31 -9.10
N GLN A 285 -21.85 24.12 -8.66
CA GLN A 285 -21.08 25.02 -9.51
C GLN A 285 -19.58 24.93 -9.19
N PRO A 286 -18.71 25.00 -10.20
CA PRO A 286 -17.28 25.00 -9.93
C PRO A 286 -16.83 26.27 -9.21
N PHE A 287 -15.89 26.11 -8.29
CA PHE A 287 -15.10 27.24 -7.80
C PHE A 287 -14.06 27.61 -8.84
N ILE A 288 -13.96 28.91 -9.17
CA ILE A 288 -12.95 29.45 -10.07
C ILE A 288 -12.31 30.67 -9.39
N SER A 289 -11.00 30.60 -9.14
CA SER A 289 -10.24 31.74 -8.61
C SER A 289 -10.03 32.82 -9.68
N SER A 290 -9.99 34.08 -9.26
CA SER A 290 -9.63 35.22 -10.11
C SER A 290 -8.22 35.09 -10.71
N ASP A 291 -7.34 34.32 -10.06
CA ASP A 291 -5.95 34.14 -10.47
C ASP A 291 -5.78 33.08 -11.57
N LEU A 292 -6.79 32.24 -11.85
CA LEU A 292 -6.66 31.13 -12.81
C LEU A 292 -6.15 31.61 -14.19
N ALA A 293 -6.71 32.71 -14.69
CA ALA A 293 -6.36 33.26 -15.99
C ALA A 293 -4.94 33.87 -16.04
N SER A 294 -4.41 34.40 -14.93
CA SER A 294 -3.02 34.88 -14.90
C SER A 294 -2.05 33.71 -14.83
N ARG A 295 -2.35 32.68 -14.03
CA ARG A 295 -1.55 31.46 -13.89
C ARG A 295 -1.46 30.68 -15.21
N LEU A 296 -2.55 30.52 -15.94
CA LEU A 296 -2.54 29.87 -17.27
C LEU A 296 -1.70 30.63 -18.30
N ARG A 297 -1.60 31.97 -18.16
CA ARG A 297 -0.73 32.81 -19.00
C ARG A 297 0.75 32.68 -18.65
N GLU A 298 1.16 31.84 -17.71
CA GLU A 298 2.58 31.52 -17.48
C GLU A 298 3.11 30.46 -18.46
N VAL A 299 2.22 29.65 -19.05
CA VAL A 299 2.57 28.61 -20.02
C VAL A 299 3.08 29.23 -21.33
N ARG A 300 4.19 28.71 -21.85
CA ARG A 300 4.88 29.18 -23.07
C ARG A 300 5.07 28.05 -24.06
N PHE A 301 4.87 28.35 -25.34
CA PHE A 301 5.08 27.39 -26.42
C PHE A 301 6.58 27.18 -26.73
N PRO A 302 6.97 25.98 -27.23
CA PRO A 302 6.15 24.78 -27.32
C PRO A 302 5.77 24.24 -25.92
N VAL A 303 4.59 23.65 -25.79
CA VAL A 303 4.11 23.07 -24.52
C VAL A 303 4.35 21.57 -24.58
N SER A 304 5.14 21.07 -23.64
CA SER A 304 5.50 19.67 -23.48
C SER A 304 4.67 19.05 -22.36
N PHE A 305 3.84 18.05 -22.64
CA PHE A 305 3.10 17.29 -21.62
C PHE A 305 3.88 16.01 -21.35
N LEU A 306 4.49 15.94 -20.18
CA LEU A 306 5.44 14.90 -19.81
C LEU A 306 4.89 14.03 -18.69
N ASP A 307 5.06 12.72 -18.85
CA ASP A 307 4.61 11.69 -17.93
C ASP A 307 5.64 10.56 -17.86
N PHE A 308 5.89 10.03 -16.67
CA PHE A 308 6.87 8.97 -16.41
C PHE A 308 6.20 7.76 -15.75
N GLU A 309 6.61 6.56 -16.15
CA GLU A 309 6.37 5.35 -15.38
C GLU A 309 7.64 4.90 -14.67
N THR A 310 7.46 4.46 -13.43
CA THR A 310 8.54 4.00 -12.57
C THR A 310 8.14 2.75 -11.79
N PHE A 311 9.13 2.08 -11.22
CA PHE A 311 8.94 1.01 -10.26
C PHE A 311 9.91 1.17 -9.09
N ASN A 312 9.57 0.56 -7.96
CA ASN A 312 10.31 0.70 -6.72
C ASN A 312 10.42 -0.67 -6.00
N PRO A 313 11.25 -1.57 -6.52
CA PRO A 313 11.24 -2.97 -6.10
C PRO A 313 11.73 -3.11 -4.66
N ALA A 314 11.11 -4.01 -3.90
CA ALA A 314 11.54 -4.30 -2.52
C ALA A 314 12.99 -4.79 -2.47
N LEU A 315 13.40 -5.56 -3.48
CA LEU A 315 14.77 -6.03 -3.67
C LEU A 315 15.46 -5.17 -4.74
N PRO A 316 16.65 -4.61 -4.50
CA PRO A 316 17.34 -3.79 -5.48
C PRO A 316 17.74 -4.63 -6.70
N ALA A 317 17.33 -4.18 -7.88
CA ALA A 317 17.52 -4.90 -9.14
C ALA A 317 18.85 -4.58 -9.85
N TYR A 318 19.45 -3.41 -9.60
CA TYR A 318 20.61 -2.91 -10.34
C TYR A 318 21.75 -2.52 -9.43
N VAL A 319 22.99 -2.65 -9.91
CA VAL A 319 24.18 -2.28 -9.15
C VAL A 319 24.08 -0.81 -8.74
N GLY A 320 24.39 -0.53 -7.48
CA GLY A 320 24.31 0.80 -6.89
C GLY A 320 22.91 1.24 -6.49
N THR A 321 21.87 0.41 -6.66
CA THR A 321 20.52 0.73 -6.15
C THR A 321 20.26 0.17 -4.77
N ARG A 322 19.24 0.73 -4.12
CA ARG A 322 18.78 0.39 -2.76
C ARG A 322 17.36 -0.18 -2.81
N PRO A 323 16.94 -0.97 -1.80
CA PRO A 323 15.54 -1.36 -1.64
C PRO A 323 14.58 -0.18 -1.74
N TYR A 324 13.46 -0.36 -2.45
CA TYR A 324 12.42 0.66 -2.66
C TYR A 324 12.90 1.93 -3.36
N GLN A 325 14.10 1.94 -3.94
CA GLN A 325 14.55 3.04 -4.77
C GLN A 325 13.68 3.11 -6.03
N VAL A 326 13.15 4.29 -6.32
CA VAL A 326 12.36 4.54 -7.52
C VAL A 326 13.28 4.51 -8.75
N ILE A 327 12.91 3.69 -9.73
CA ILE A 327 13.62 3.53 -10.99
C ILE A 327 12.66 3.85 -12.15
N PRO A 328 12.93 4.91 -12.93
CA PRO A 328 12.14 5.23 -14.11
C PRO A 328 12.53 4.32 -15.28
N PHE A 329 11.53 3.84 -16.01
CA PHE A 329 11.73 2.90 -17.13
C PHE A 329 10.96 3.29 -18.39
N GLN A 330 9.98 4.19 -18.30
CA GLN A 330 9.22 4.68 -19.46
C GLN A 330 8.89 6.15 -19.31
N TRP A 331 8.92 6.89 -20.41
CA TRP A 331 8.34 8.24 -20.48
C TRP A 331 7.47 8.40 -21.73
N SER A 332 6.47 9.27 -21.62
CA SER A 332 5.63 9.70 -22.72
C SER A 332 5.67 11.22 -22.81
N LEU A 333 5.85 11.75 -24.03
CA LEU A 333 5.95 13.17 -24.28
C LEU A 333 5.03 13.57 -25.43
N HIS A 334 4.05 14.41 -25.14
CA HIS A 334 3.33 15.13 -26.18
C HIS A 334 3.84 16.56 -26.29
N VAL A 335 4.17 17.02 -27.50
CA VAL A 335 4.63 18.40 -27.73
C VAL A 335 3.62 19.12 -28.61
N ARG A 336 3.05 20.20 -28.08
CA ARG A 336 2.19 21.12 -28.81
C ARG A 336 2.98 22.37 -29.20
N ASP A 337 3.09 22.64 -30.49
CA ASP A 337 3.76 23.83 -31.00
C ASP A 337 2.85 25.08 -30.97
N SER A 338 3.39 26.23 -31.38
CA SER A 338 2.62 27.48 -31.44
C SER A 338 1.55 27.52 -32.54
N SER A 339 1.61 26.62 -33.53
CA SER A 339 0.57 26.47 -34.56
C SER A 339 -0.62 25.64 -34.04
N GLY A 340 -0.42 24.94 -32.92
CA GLY A 340 -1.37 24.04 -32.31
C GLY A 340 -1.21 22.59 -32.73
N GLN A 341 -0.21 22.26 -33.55
CA GLN A 341 0.13 20.89 -33.93
C GLN A 341 0.65 20.12 -32.73
N LEU A 342 0.13 18.91 -32.54
CA LEU A 342 0.54 17.98 -31.49
C LEU A 342 1.40 16.87 -32.11
N SER A 343 2.54 16.58 -31.50
CA SER A 343 3.41 15.45 -31.81
C SER A 343 3.59 14.59 -30.56
N HIS A 344 3.90 13.32 -30.74
CA HIS A 344 4.10 12.36 -29.66
C HIS A 344 5.40 11.59 -29.88
N GLU A 345 6.17 11.45 -28.80
CA GLU A 345 7.31 10.55 -28.70
C GLU A 345 7.26 9.83 -27.35
N SER A 346 7.91 8.67 -27.26
CA SER A 346 7.97 7.87 -26.04
C SER A 346 9.25 7.04 -25.97
N PHE A 347 9.63 6.66 -24.77
CA PHE A 347 10.67 5.68 -24.49
C PHE A 347 10.08 4.60 -23.58
N LEU A 348 10.38 3.35 -23.86
CA LEU A 348 10.12 2.21 -22.99
C LEU A 348 11.38 1.34 -22.96
N ASN A 349 11.84 1.01 -21.75
CA ASN A 349 12.92 0.06 -21.58
C ASN A 349 12.38 -1.37 -21.66
N GLU A 350 12.75 -2.10 -22.71
CA GLU A 350 12.36 -3.50 -22.92
C GLU A 350 13.45 -4.50 -22.44
N ASP A 351 14.65 -4.01 -22.15
CA ASP A 351 15.79 -4.83 -21.73
C ASP A 351 15.85 -5.03 -20.20
N SER A 352 16.54 -6.07 -19.76
CA SER A 352 16.78 -6.32 -18.32
C SER A 352 17.92 -5.49 -17.73
N GLU A 353 18.56 -4.64 -18.54
CA GLU A 353 19.62 -3.73 -18.09
C GLU A 353 19.05 -2.54 -17.30
N ASP A 354 19.95 -1.79 -16.65
CA ASP A 354 19.56 -0.60 -15.89
C ASP A 354 19.04 0.52 -16.82
N PRO A 355 17.74 0.88 -16.75
CA PRO A 355 17.12 1.77 -17.72
C PRO A 355 17.59 3.22 -17.56
N ARG A 356 18.11 3.61 -16.40
CA ARG A 356 18.25 5.02 -16.00
C ARG A 356 19.06 5.85 -16.99
N ARG A 357 20.15 5.29 -17.52
CA ARG A 357 21.02 5.99 -18.47
C ARG A 357 20.35 6.17 -19.83
N ALA A 358 19.74 5.10 -20.36
CA ALA A 358 19.04 5.13 -21.65
C ALA A 358 17.82 6.06 -21.58
N PHE A 359 17.06 5.95 -20.50
CA PHE A 359 15.92 6.80 -20.16
C PHE A 359 16.30 8.29 -20.21
N VAL A 360 17.35 8.69 -19.49
CA VAL A 360 17.79 10.09 -19.42
C VAL A 360 18.32 10.57 -20.77
N THR A 361 19.12 9.75 -21.46
CA THR A 361 19.68 10.14 -22.76
C THR A 361 18.56 10.41 -23.76
N SER A 362 17.62 9.47 -23.88
CA SER A 362 16.48 9.58 -24.79
C SER A 362 15.58 10.77 -24.42
N LEU A 363 15.28 10.99 -23.14
CA LEU A 363 14.48 12.13 -22.68
C LEU A 363 15.13 13.47 -23.06
N LEU A 364 16.42 13.61 -22.77
CA LEU A 364 17.14 14.87 -22.97
C LEU A 364 17.35 15.22 -24.45
N ASP A 365 17.32 14.22 -25.33
CA ASP A 365 17.46 14.40 -26.78
C ASP A 365 16.11 14.71 -27.46
N THR A 366 15.00 14.28 -26.87
CA THR A 366 13.65 14.53 -27.38
C THR A 366 13.02 15.85 -26.87
N VAL A 367 13.23 16.22 -25.59
CA VAL A 367 12.55 17.41 -25.02
C VAL A 367 13.01 18.70 -25.70
N PRO A 368 12.09 19.57 -26.19
CA PRO A 368 12.46 20.82 -26.84
C PRO A 368 13.34 21.71 -25.94
N PRO A 369 14.28 22.48 -26.52
CA PRO A 369 15.24 23.27 -25.75
C PRO A 369 14.63 24.47 -24.99
N HIS A 370 13.41 24.88 -25.34
CA HIS A 370 12.66 25.97 -24.71
C HIS A 370 11.16 25.62 -24.63
N GLY A 371 10.39 26.47 -23.95
CA GLY A 371 8.97 26.25 -23.71
C GLY A 371 8.69 25.60 -22.34
N THR A 372 7.40 25.43 -22.03
CA THR A 372 6.93 24.94 -20.72
C THR A 372 6.74 23.42 -20.73
N ILE A 373 7.17 22.76 -19.66
CA ILE A 373 6.95 21.33 -19.43
C ILE A 373 5.81 21.17 -18.43
N VAL A 374 4.62 20.84 -18.90
CA VAL A 374 3.46 20.55 -18.07
C VAL A 374 3.56 19.12 -17.57
N VAL A 375 3.48 18.97 -16.25
CA VAL A 375 3.43 17.70 -15.53
C VAL A 375 2.19 17.70 -14.65
N TYR A 376 1.61 16.54 -14.37
CA TYR A 376 0.41 16.54 -13.54
C TYR A 376 0.74 16.95 -12.10
N SER A 377 1.86 16.50 -11.56
CA SER A 377 2.30 16.85 -10.21
C SER A 377 3.82 17.08 -10.17
N GLY A 378 4.38 17.48 -9.03
CA GLY A 378 5.83 17.56 -8.86
C GLY A 378 6.60 16.23 -8.95
N TYR A 379 5.95 15.13 -9.34
CA TYR A 379 6.54 13.79 -9.38
C TYR A 379 7.67 13.65 -10.42
N GLU A 380 7.41 13.99 -11.68
CA GLU A 380 8.40 13.90 -12.77
C GLU A 380 9.61 14.81 -12.48
N GLN A 381 9.35 15.98 -11.89
CA GLN A 381 10.39 16.88 -11.43
C GLN A 381 11.28 16.24 -10.36
N ALA A 382 10.69 15.54 -9.38
CA ALA A 382 11.44 14.82 -8.35
C ALA A 382 12.28 13.68 -8.94
N ILE A 383 11.75 12.94 -9.92
CA ILE A 383 12.51 11.89 -10.63
C ILE A 383 13.71 12.48 -11.36
N MET A 384 13.53 13.57 -12.11
CA MET A 384 14.65 14.25 -12.78
C MET A 384 15.72 14.74 -11.80
N GLN A 385 15.32 15.26 -10.63
CA GLN A 385 16.26 15.67 -9.58
C GLN A 385 17.03 14.47 -9.00
N GLN A 386 16.38 13.33 -8.77
CA GLN A 386 17.03 12.11 -8.30
C GLN A 386 18.01 11.55 -9.34
N LEU A 387 17.63 11.57 -10.62
CA LEU A 387 18.50 11.17 -11.72
C LEU A 387 19.71 12.10 -11.85
N ALA A 388 19.56 13.40 -11.61
CA ALA A 388 20.68 14.35 -11.62
C ALA A 388 21.72 14.06 -10.52
N VAL A 389 21.30 13.53 -9.36
CA VAL A 389 22.22 13.08 -8.31
C VAL A 389 22.89 11.75 -8.70
N THR A 390 22.11 10.84 -9.31
CA THR A 390 22.57 9.48 -9.64
C THR A 390 23.48 9.43 -10.87
N LEU A 391 23.27 10.32 -11.83
CA LEU A 391 24.03 10.44 -13.08
C LEU A 391 24.55 11.88 -13.24
N PRO A 392 25.63 12.25 -12.53
CA PRO A 392 26.13 13.62 -12.45
C PRO A 392 26.46 14.25 -13.82
N GLU A 393 26.81 13.46 -14.82
CA GLU A 393 27.09 13.90 -16.18
C GLU A 393 25.85 14.50 -16.90
N PHE A 394 24.64 14.19 -16.44
CA PHE A 394 23.40 14.75 -16.96
C PHE A 394 22.78 15.81 -16.05
N ALA A 395 23.38 16.09 -14.89
CA ALA A 395 22.78 16.88 -13.83
C ALA A 395 22.37 18.29 -14.29
N GLU A 396 23.26 19.00 -15.01
CA GLU A 396 22.97 20.35 -15.50
C GLU A 396 21.76 20.38 -16.43
N ARG A 397 21.69 19.44 -17.39
CA ARG A 397 20.59 19.35 -18.36
C ARG A 397 19.27 18.98 -17.68
N LEU A 398 19.28 18.01 -16.76
CA LEU A 398 18.09 17.59 -16.02
C LEU A 398 17.55 18.71 -15.12
N LEU A 399 18.43 19.41 -14.39
CA LEU A 399 18.02 20.53 -13.54
C LEU A 399 17.50 21.71 -14.37
N ALA A 400 18.01 21.93 -15.58
CA ALA A 400 17.46 22.90 -16.51
C ALA A 400 16.02 22.55 -16.96
N LEU A 401 15.71 21.26 -17.16
CA LEU A 401 14.33 20.82 -17.39
C LEU A 401 13.43 21.07 -16.17
N CYS A 402 13.92 20.77 -14.95
CA CYS A 402 13.20 21.06 -13.72
C CYS A 402 12.84 22.55 -13.57
N GLY A 403 13.68 23.46 -14.09
CA GLY A 403 13.40 24.90 -14.06
C GLY A 403 12.26 25.34 -14.98
N ARG A 404 11.76 24.46 -15.85
CA ARG A 404 10.72 24.73 -16.86
C ARG A 404 9.40 24.01 -16.56
N THR A 405 9.32 23.26 -15.46
CA THR A 405 8.13 22.49 -15.09
C THR A 405 6.98 23.40 -14.65
N PHE A 406 5.77 23.00 -15.01
CA PHE A 406 4.51 23.63 -14.60
C PHE A 406 3.62 22.54 -14.01
N ASP A 407 3.40 22.62 -12.69
CA ASP A 407 2.62 21.65 -11.91
C ASP A 407 1.11 21.93 -12.04
N LEU A 408 0.42 21.08 -12.79
CA LEU A 408 -1.01 21.22 -13.06
C LEU A 408 -1.86 20.95 -11.81
N LEU A 409 -1.48 20.00 -10.96
CA LEU A 409 -2.15 19.69 -9.70
C LEU A 409 -2.14 20.88 -8.75
N LYS A 410 -1.01 21.59 -8.66
CA LYS A 410 -0.91 22.82 -7.88
C LYS A 410 -1.83 23.89 -8.43
N LEU A 411 -1.84 24.09 -9.75
CA LEU A 411 -2.74 25.04 -10.41
C LEU A 411 -4.21 24.75 -10.03
N VAL A 412 -4.66 23.51 -10.20
CA VAL A 412 -6.03 23.10 -9.91
C VAL A 412 -6.34 23.29 -8.42
N ARG A 413 -5.53 22.75 -7.51
CA ARG A 413 -5.76 22.87 -6.05
C ARG A 413 -5.93 24.30 -5.58
N GLU A 414 -5.15 25.23 -6.13
CA GLU A 414 -5.18 26.62 -5.70
C GLU A 414 -6.35 27.39 -6.35
N ASN A 415 -6.70 27.07 -7.60
CA ASN A 415 -7.49 27.95 -8.45
C ASN A 415 -8.82 27.38 -8.97
N TYR A 416 -9.08 26.08 -8.81
CA TYR A 416 -10.25 25.44 -9.38
C TYR A 416 -10.76 24.27 -8.53
N TYR A 417 -12.07 24.12 -8.40
CA TYR A 417 -12.70 22.93 -7.84
C TYR A 417 -14.01 22.65 -8.55
N HIS A 418 -14.31 21.39 -8.83
CA HIS A 418 -15.58 20.97 -9.43
C HIS A 418 -16.33 20.05 -8.46
N PRO A 419 -17.69 20.09 -8.38
CA PRO A 419 -18.47 19.21 -7.50
C PRO A 419 -18.12 17.72 -7.65
N MET A 420 -17.91 17.27 -8.90
CA MET A 420 -17.52 15.90 -9.22
C MET A 420 -16.06 15.53 -8.91
N PHE A 421 -15.31 16.39 -8.22
CA PHE A 421 -13.97 16.02 -7.74
C PHE A 421 -14.02 15.09 -6.52
N HIS A 422 -15.16 15.01 -5.80
CA HIS A 422 -15.32 14.12 -4.64
C HIS A 422 -14.19 14.28 -3.62
N GLY A 423 -13.90 15.55 -3.27
CA GLY A 423 -12.79 15.92 -2.38
C GLY A 423 -11.36 15.68 -2.89
N SER A 424 -11.20 14.97 -4.00
CA SER A 424 -9.93 14.53 -4.56
C SER A 424 -9.48 15.42 -5.71
N TYR A 425 -8.20 15.75 -5.70
CA TYR A 425 -7.53 16.45 -6.81
C TYR A 425 -6.62 15.49 -7.58
N SER A 426 -6.83 14.18 -7.52
CA SER A 426 -6.06 13.25 -8.35
C SER A 426 -6.49 13.37 -9.81
N ILE A 427 -5.62 12.98 -10.75
CA ILE A 427 -5.96 13.02 -12.18
C ILE A 427 -7.14 12.10 -12.50
N LYS A 428 -7.29 11.02 -11.71
CA LYS A 428 -8.41 10.06 -11.79
C LYS A 428 -9.75 10.68 -11.40
N SER A 429 -9.75 11.70 -10.55
CA SER A 429 -10.96 12.47 -10.17
C SER A 429 -11.17 13.70 -11.08
N VAL A 430 -10.08 14.39 -11.45
CA VAL A 430 -10.16 15.65 -12.19
C VAL A 430 -10.49 15.43 -13.67
N LEU A 431 -9.85 14.46 -14.34
CA LEU A 431 -10.01 14.26 -15.78
C LEU A 431 -11.47 13.92 -16.15
N PRO A 432 -12.14 12.94 -15.52
CA PRO A 432 -13.53 12.61 -15.89
C PRO A 432 -14.51 13.75 -15.59
N ALA A 433 -14.24 14.57 -14.59
CA ALA A 433 -15.07 15.72 -14.25
C ALA A 433 -14.96 16.87 -15.26
N LEU A 434 -13.77 17.08 -15.84
CA LEU A 434 -13.52 18.16 -16.80
C LEU A 434 -13.71 17.76 -18.26
N VAL A 435 -13.45 16.48 -18.57
CA VAL A 435 -13.56 15.91 -19.90
C VAL A 435 -14.30 14.57 -19.77
N PRO A 436 -15.65 14.60 -19.66
CA PRO A 436 -16.45 13.40 -19.39
C PRO A 436 -16.30 12.29 -20.44
N GLU A 437 -15.88 12.64 -21.65
CA GLU A 437 -15.59 11.72 -22.75
C GLU A 437 -14.27 10.94 -22.57
N MET A 438 -13.41 11.33 -21.62
CA MET A 438 -12.12 10.69 -21.32
C MET A 438 -12.16 10.05 -19.93
N GLY A 439 -12.55 8.78 -19.88
CA GLY A 439 -12.50 7.94 -18.68
C GLY A 439 -11.30 7.00 -18.67
N TYR A 440 -10.97 6.46 -17.49
CA TYR A 440 -9.91 5.43 -17.32
C TYR A 440 -10.43 4.00 -17.50
N GLY A 441 -11.75 3.82 -17.72
CA GLY A 441 -12.40 2.50 -17.74
C GLY A 441 -12.01 1.62 -18.93
N ASP A 442 -11.55 2.22 -20.02
CA ASP A 442 -11.25 1.51 -21.28
C ASP A 442 -9.75 1.22 -21.48
N LEU A 443 -8.90 1.51 -20.48
CA LEU A 443 -7.46 1.21 -20.55
C LEU A 443 -7.19 -0.23 -20.10
N GLU A 444 -6.50 -1.02 -20.93
CA GLU A 444 -6.04 -2.38 -20.58
C GLU A 444 -5.03 -2.39 -19.41
N ILE A 445 -4.26 -1.31 -19.26
CA ILE A 445 -3.32 -1.09 -18.15
C ILE A 445 -3.73 0.18 -17.40
N GLN A 446 -4.17 0.04 -16.15
CA GLN A 446 -4.72 1.14 -15.35
C GLN A 446 -3.73 1.72 -14.33
N HIS A 447 -2.56 1.07 -14.18
CA HIS A 447 -1.52 1.42 -13.21
C HIS A 447 -0.13 1.09 -13.76
N GLY A 448 0.81 2.03 -13.68
CA GLY A 448 2.21 1.83 -14.08
C GLY A 448 2.92 0.67 -13.41
N SER A 449 2.54 0.35 -12.17
CA SER A 449 3.06 -0.81 -11.43
C SER A 449 2.65 -2.16 -12.01
N MET A 450 1.69 -2.19 -12.94
CA MET A 450 1.34 -3.41 -13.69
C MET A 450 2.20 -3.59 -14.93
N ALA A 451 2.74 -2.50 -15.47
CA ALA A 451 3.60 -2.49 -16.66
C ALA A 451 5.07 -2.81 -16.31
N ALA A 452 5.48 -2.47 -15.08
CA ALA A 452 6.78 -2.81 -14.52
C ALA A 452 6.80 -4.20 -13.88
#